data_AF-A0A522YF88-F1
#
_entry.id   AF-A0A522YF88-F1
#
_cell.length_a   1.000
_cell.length_b   1.000
_cell.length_c   1.000
_cell.angle_alpha   90.00
_cell.angle_beta   90.00
_cell.angle_gamma   90.00
#
_symmetry.space_group_name_H-M   'P 1'
#
loop_
_entity.id
_entity.type
_entity.pdbx_description
1 polymer ?
#
loop_
_entity_poly.entity_id
_entity_poly.type
_entity_poly.pdbx_seq_one_letter_code
_entity_poly.pdbx_strand_id
1 'polypeptide(L)'
;MFNINELAKAAKGKLIRGDGKGLVKGISIDSRTIKRGEAFIAIKGENFDGHDFIDAVVKKGARCIIVNKGSVERIGRLSVNYCLNIIEVSGTIKAMAGIANYQRRKFNIPVIAVTGSSGKTTAKEMIYAVLSKKYKVLKN
;
A
#
# COMPACT_ATOMS: atom_id res chain seq x y z
N MET A 1 11.63 0.22 -2.18
CA MET A 1 10.95 1.52 -2.34
C MET A 1 10.29 1.54 -3.71
N PHE A 2 9.17 2.25 -3.84
CA PHE A 2 8.47 2.43 -5.12
C PHE A 2 8.69 3.84 -5.62
N ASN A 3 8.86 4.01 -6.94
CA ASN A 3 8.61 5.31 -7.55
C ASN A 3 7.10 5.49 -7.81
N ILE A 4 6.62 6.72 -7.95
CA ILE A 4 5.17 6.99 -8.04
C ILE A 4 4.56 6.41 -9.32
N ASN A 5 5.24 6.50 -10.46
CA ASN A 5 4.77 5.92 -11.73
C ASN A 5 4.70 4.38 -11.69
N GLU A 6 5.67 3.76 -11.04
CA GLU A 6 5.72 2.32 -10.79
C GLU A 6 4.60 1.90 -9.84
N LEU A 7 4.34 2.69 -8.80
CA LEU A 7 3.21 2.46 -7.90
C LEU A 7 1.87 2.55 -8.66
N ALA A 8 1.69 3.56 -9.52
CA ALA A 8 0.50 3.69 -10.37
C ALA A 8 0.34 2.49 -11.32
N LYS A 9 1.43 2.06 -11.97
CA LYS A 9 1.45 0.87 -12.83
C LYS A 9 1.09 -0.40 -12.06
N ALA A 10 1.68 -0.61 -10.89
CA ALA A 10 1.44 -1.76 -10.04
C ALA A 10 0.00 -1.80 -9.50
N ALA A 11 -0.56 -0.63 -9.19
CA ALA A 11 -1.94 -0.44 -8.78
C ALA A 11 -2.95 -0.59 -9.92
N LYS A 12 -2.49 -0.65 -11.19
CA LYS A 12 -3.33 -0.50 -12.39
C LYS A 12 -4.20 0.76 -12.33
N GLY A 13 -3.63 1.84 -11.80
CA GLY A 13 -4.29 3.11 -11.59
C GLY A 13 -3.82 4.20 -12.55
N LYS A 14 -4.58 5.29 -12.58
CA LYS A 14 -4.25 6.50 -13.33
C LYS A 14 -3.78 7.59 -12.37
N LEU A 15 -2.64 8.20 -12.66
CA LEU A 15 -2.22 9.42 -11.96
C LEU A 15 -3.12 10.57 -12.41
N ILE A 16 -3.87 11.15 -11.48
CA ILE A 16 -4.83 12.25 -11.76
C ILE A 16 -4.36 13.59 -11.20
N ARG A 17 -3.40 13.58 -10.27
CA ARG A 17 -2.75 14.78 -9.73
C ARG A 17 -1.32 14.47 -9.34
N GLY A 18 -0.45 15.47 -9.49
CA GLY A 18 0.98 15.39 -9.16
C GLY A 18 1.85 15.18 -10.40
N ASP A 19 3.16 15.20 -10.22
CA ASP A 19 4.15 15.11 -11.29
C ASP A 19 4.61 13.68 -11.59
N GLY A 20 4.12 12.69 -10.81
CA GLY A 20 4.52 11.29 -10.94
C GLY A 20 5.95 11.01 -10.51
N LYS A 21 6.64 11.98 -9.87
CA LYS A 21 8.08 11.90 -9.59
C LYS A 21 8.38 11.63 -8.11
N GLY A 22 9.53 10.98 -7.93
CA GLY A 22 10.11 10.66 -6.63
C GLY A 22 9.60 9.35 -6.03
N LEU A 23 10.06 9.09 -4.81
CA LEU A 23 9.94 7.79 -4.16
C LEU A 23 8.98 7.86 -2.97
N VAL A 24 8.20 6.81 -2.79
CA VAL A 24 7.43 6.58 -1.55
C VAL A 24 8.26 5.74 -0.59
N LYS A 25 8.30 6.18 0.67
CA LYS A 25 9.10 5.55 1.74
C LYS A 25 8.44 4.30 2.34
N GLY A 26 7.13 4.19 2.20
CA GLY A 26 6.30 3.14 2.75
C GLY A 26 4.90 3.21 2.16
N ILE A 27 4.07 2.21 2.47
CA ILE A 27 2.67 2.14 2.05
C ILE A 27 1.86 1.77 3.30
N SER A 28 0.83 2.54 3.63
CA SER A 28 -0.08 2.27 4.75
C SER A 28 -1.53 2.32 4.30
N ILE A 29 -2.37 1.53 4.95
CA ILE A 29 -3.84 1.57 4.84
C ILE A 29 -4.48 2.21 6.09
N ASP A 30 -3.68 2.50 7.11
CA ASP A 30 -4.12 3.09 8.37
C ASP A 30 -3.67 4.56 8.43
N SER A 31 -4.64 5.48 8.43
CA SER A 31 -4.41 6.92 8.47
C SER A 31 -3.77 7.37 9.78
N ARG A 32 -3.86 6.57 10.84
CA ARG A 32 -3.25 6.86 12.15
C ARG A 32 -1.74 6.70 12.10
N THR A 33 -1.24 5.72 11.36
CA THR A 33 0.18 5.34 11.31
C THR A 33 0.97 5.96 10.16
N ILE A 34 0.30 6.63 9.22
CA ILE A 34 0.95 7.25 8.06
C ILE A 34 2.06 8.22 8.47
N LYS A 35 3.21 8.11 7.82
CA LYS A 35 4.37 8.99 8.02
C LYS A 35 4.65 9.84 6.79
N ARG A 36 5.37 10.94 7.00
CA ARG A 36 5.81 11.84 5.92
C ARG A 36 6.57 11.09 4.84
N GLY A 37 6.12 11.19 3.60
CA GLY A 37 6.75 10.54 2.45
C GLY A 37 6.17 9.16 2.08
N GLU A 38 5.19 8.66 2.82
CA GLU A 38 4.54 7.37 2.53
C GLU A 38 3.35 7.53 1.55
N ALA A 39 2.90 6.40 1.01
CA ALA A 39 1.66 6.30 0.27
C ALA A 39 0.52 5.81 1.18
N PHE A 40 -0.66 6.39 1.05
CA PHE A 40 -1.87 5.94 1.72
C PHE A 40 -2.83 5.28 0.73
N ILE A 41 -3.37 4.10 1.05
CA ILE A 41 -4.41 3.44 0.26
C ILE A 41 -5.74 3.56 1.00
N ALA A 42 -6.68 4.30 0.42
CA ALA A 42 -8.01 4.51 1.00
C ALA A 42 -8.89 3.26 0.83
N ILE A 43 -8.84 2.34 1.79
CA ILE A 43 -9.67 1.13 1.77
C ILE A 43 -11.06 1.46 2.32
N LYS A 44 -12.10 1.02 1.60
CA LYS A 44 -13.48 1.02 2.08
C LYS A 44 -13.81 -0.36 2.63
N GLY A 45 -14.04 -0.44 3.94
CA GLY A 45 -14.58 -1.60 4.64
C GLY A 45 -16.10 -1.45 4.87
N GLU A 46 -16.67 -2.37 5.64
CA GLU A 46 -18.11 -2.38 5.94
C GLU A 46 -18.53 -1.20 6.82
N ASN A 47 -17.75 -0.89 7.85
CA ASN A 47 -18.04 0.15 8.84
C ASN A 47 -17.15 1.40 8.72
N PHE A 48 -16.23 1.42 7.75
CA PHE A 48 -15.18 2.43 7.68
C PHE A 48 -14.82 2.75 6.24
N ASP A 49 -14.72 4.03 5.90
CA ASP A 49 -14.26 4.47 4.59
C ASP A 49 -12.96 5.27 4.72
N GLY A 50 -11.84 4.70 4.26
CA GLY A 50 -10.54 5.34 4.29
C GLY A 50 -10.48 6.66 3.49
N HIS A 51 -11.42 6.89 2.58
CA HIS A 51 -11.50 8.14 1.81
C HIS A 51 -11.83 9.34 2.69
N ASP A 52 -12.51 9.12 3.82
CA ASP A 52 -12.88 10.19 4.75
C ASP A 52 -11.66 10.72 5.54
N PHE A 53 -10.52 10.04 5.47
CA PHE A 53 -9.28 10.40 6.17
C PHE A 53 -8.23 11.06 5.28
N ILE A 54 -8.58 11.38 4.03
CA ILE A 54 -7.66 11.96 3.04
C ILE A 54 -7.00 13.25 3.57
N ASP A 55 -7.80 14.17 4.13
CA ASP A 55 -7.26 15.42 4.67
C ASP A 55 -6.26 15.20 5.81
N ALA A 56 -6.53 14.23 6.68
CA ALA A 56 -5.65 13.90 7.79
C ALA A 56 -4.32 13.33 7.32
N VAL A 57 -4.33 12.44 6.30
CA VAL A 57 -3.08 11.86 5.77
C VAL A 57 -2.28 12.88 4.96
N VAL A 58 -2.94 13.81 4.27
CA VAL A 58 -2.29 14.95 3.61
C VAL A 58 -1.63 15.85 4.65
N LYS A 59 -2.31 16.22 5.73
CA LYS A 59 -1.70 17.02 6.80
C LYS A 59 -0.48 16.34 7.44
N LYS A 60 -0.44 15.01 7.49
CA LYS A 60 0.72 14.22 7.95
C LYS A 60 1.85 14.11 6.92
N GLY A 61 1.69 14.66 5.72
CA GLY A 61 2.72 14.70 4.69
C GLY A 61 2.80 13.42 3.86
N ALA A 62 1.67 12.72 3.66
CA ALA A 62 1.61 11.62 2.68
C ALA A 62 2.06 12.13 1.31
N ARG A 63 2.92 11.37 0.64
CA ARG A 63 3.45 11.73 -0.69
C ARG A 63 2.53 11.28 -1.81
N CYS A 64 1.80 10.20 -1.59
CA CYS A 64 0.89 9.63 -2.57
C CYS A 64 -0.38 9.14 -1.87
N ILE A 65 -1.52 9.29 -2.53
CA ILE A 65 -2.79 8.71 -2.08
C ILE A 65 -3.37 7.88 -3.22
N ILE A 66 -3.87 6.70 -2.90
CA ILE A 66 -4.55 5.81 -3.83
C ILE A 66 -6.03 5.74 -3.44
N VAL A 67 -6.90 6.16 -4.36
CA VAL A 67 -8.36 6.31 -4.14
C VAL A 67 -9.17 5.58 -5.19
N ASN A 68 -10.40 5.23 -4.84
CA ASN A 68 -11.37 4.71 -5.80
C ASN A 68 -11.80 5.79 -6.79
N LYS A 69 -12.11 5.35 -8.02
CA LYS A 69 -12.67 6.21 -9.07
C LYS A 69 -13.89 6.98 -8.58
N GLY A 70 -13.94 8.28 -8.89
CA GLY A 70 -15.02 9.17 -8.47
C GLY A 70 -14.91 9.68 -7.03
N SER A 71 -13.87 9.32 -6.29
CA SER A 71 -13.65 9.86 -4.94
C SER A 71 -12.92 11.21 -4.95
N VAL A 72 -12.59 11.74 -6.14
CA VAL A 72 -11.82 12.98 -6.32
C VAL A 72 -12.55 14.19 -5.74
N GLU A 73 -13.87 14.21 -5.80
CA GLU A 73 -14.68 15.31 -5.25
C GLU A 73 -14.56 15.39 -3.72
N ARG A 74 -14.41 14.24 -3.04
CA ARG A 74 -14.18 14.16 -1.58
C ARG A 74 -12.81 14.69 -1.16
N ILE A 75 -11.89 14.79 -2.12
CA ILE A 75 -10.56 15.32 -1.87
C ILE A 75 -10.63 16.85 -1.65
N GLY A 76 -11.74 17.52 -2.01
CA GLY A 76 -11.92 18.95 -1.76
C GLY A 76 -10.85 19.84 -2.39
N ARG A 77 -10.91 21.14 -2.11
CA ARG A 77 -9.80 22.06 -2.41
C ARG A 77 -8.69 21.82 -1.38
N LEU A 78 -7.98 20.70 -1.47
CA LEU A 78 -6.76 20.52 -0.68
C LEU A 78 -5.86 21.72 -0.96
N SER A 79 -5.55 22.49 0.10
CA SER A 79 -4.48 23.48 0.06
C SER A 79 -3.16 22.72 0.11
N VAL A 80 -2.77 22.13 -1.02
CA VAL A 80 -1.57 21.30 -1.10
C VAL A 80 -0.37 22.20 -1.33
N ASN A 81 0.35 22.53 -0.25
CA ASN A 81 1.61 23.28 -0.32
C ASN A 81 2.84 22.41 -0.65
N TYR A 82 2.65 21.16 -1.11
CA TYR A 82 3.75 20.23 -1.38
C TYR A 82 3.39 19.16 -2.45
N CYS A 83 4.38 18.43 -2.97
CA CYS A 83 4.25 17.45 -4.08
C CYS A 83 3.40 16.19 -3.75
N LEU A 84 2.10 16.36 -3.48
CA LEU A 84 1.14 15.27 -3.31
C LEU A 84 0.74 14.69 -4.67
N ASN A 85 0.80 13.37 -4.76
CA ASN A 85 0.33 12.62 -5.93
C ASN A 85 -0.96 11.86 -5.61
N ILE A 86 -1.89 11.80 -6.56
CA ILE A 86 -3.16 11.08 -6.40
C ILE A 86 -3.31 10.09 -7.55
N ILE A 87 -3.44 8.81 -7.18
CA ILE A 87 -3.66 7.70 -8.10
C ILE A 87 -5.10 7.24 -7.95
N GLU A 88 -5.85 7.29 -9.03
CA GLU A 88 -7.23 6.81 -9.10
C GLU A 88 -7.24 5.36 -9.61
N VAL A 89 -7.98 4.48 -8.93
CA VAL A 89 -8.12 3.05 -9.26
C VAL A 89 -9.58 2.62 -9.29
N SER A 90 -9.89 1.53 -10.00
CA SER A 90 -11.25 0.95 -10.00
C SER A 90 -11.63 0.24 -8.70
N GLY A 91 -10.65 -0.07 -7.84
CA GLY A 91 -10.87 -0.72 -6.55
C GLY A 91 -9.60 -0.74 -5.71
N THR A 92 -9.59 -0.07 -4.56
CA THR A 92 -8.39 0.09 -3.71
C THR A 92 -7.88 -1.22 -3.12
N ILE A 93 -8.75 -2.18 -2.80
CA ILE A 93 -8.33 -3.53 -2.38
C ILE A 93 -7.63 -4.28 -3.51
N LYS A 94 -8.20 -4.24 -4.73
CA LYS A 94 -7.58 -4.87 -5.92
C LYS A 94 -6.25 -4.20 -6.27
N ALA A 95 -6.16 -2.88 -6.13
CA ALA A 95 -4.92 -2.14 -6.30
C ALA A 95 -3.86 -2.54 -5.28
N MET A 96 -4.22 -2.67 -4.00
CA MET A 96 -3.32 -3.14 -2.95
C MET A 96 -2.76 -4.54 -3.26
N ALA A 97 -3.63 -5.47 -3.68
CA ALA A 97 -3.20 -6.80 -4.10
C ALA A 97 -2.28 -6.75 -5.34
N GLY A 98 -2.57 -5.87 -6.30
CA GLY A 98 -1.73 -5.62 -7.48
C GLY A 98 -0.33 -5.12 -7.10
N ILE A 99 -0.24 -4.16 -6.19
CA ILE A 99 1.02 -3.62 -5.66
C ILE A 99 1.82 -4.72 -4.96
N ALA A 100 1.18 -5.52 -4.10
CA ALA A 100 1.83 -6.62 -3.40
C ALA A 100 2.37 -7.68 -4.37
N ASN A 101 1.59 -8.08 -5.38
CA ASN A 101 2.01 -9.02 -6.40
C ASN A 101 3.17 -8.47 -7.25
N TYR A 102 3.09 -7.20 -7.65
CA TYR A 102 4.17 -6.53 -8.37
C TYR A 102 5.48 -6.55 -7.59
N GLN A 103 5.43 -6.21 -6.28
CA GLN A 103 6.60 -6.26 -5.42
C GLN A 103 7.12 -7.70 -5.25
N ARG A 104 6.22 -8.67 -5.03
CA ARG A 104 6.57 -10.09 -4.87
C ARG A 104 7.31 -10.64 -6.08
N ARG A 105 6.89 -10.27 -7.29
CA ARG A 105 7.50 -10.75 -8.55
C ARG A 105 8.91 -10.23 -8.81
N LYS A 106 9.36 -9.20 -8.09
CA LYS A 106 10.76 -8.74 -8.17
C LYS A 106 11.75 -9.71 -7.51
N PHE A 107 11.27 -10.63 -6.68
CA PHE A 107 12.12 -11.58 -5.96
C PHE A 107 11.98 -12.98 -6.53
N ASN A 108 13.10 -13.55 -6.96
CA ASN A 108 13.18 -14.97 -7.31
C ASN A 108 13.62 -15.80 -6.09
N ILE A 109 12.79 -15.82 -5.06
CA ILE A 109 13.00 -16.59 -3.82
C ILE A 109 11.89 -17.62 -3.63
N PRO A 110 12.18 -18.80 -3.05
CA PRO A 110 11.16 -19.77 -2.66
C PRO A 110 10.15 -19.16 -1.69
N VAL A 111 8.88 -19.55 -1.83
CA VAL A 111 7.80 -19.11 -0.92
C VAL A 111 7.01 -20.31 -0.44
N ILE A 112 6.76 -20.33 0.86
CA ILE A 112 5.94 -21.31 1.54
C ILE A 112 4.67 -20.61 2.02
N ALA A 113 3.51 -21.15 1.65
CA ALA A 113 2.21 -20.70 2.13
C ALA A 113 1.64 -21.74 3.08
N VAL A 114 1.29 -21.32 4.30
CA VAL A 114 0.70 -22.20 5.32
C VAL A 114 -0.78 -21.85 5.48
N THR A 115 -1.65 -22.84 5.32
CA THR A 115 -3.11 -22.71 5.44
C THR A 115 -3.67 -23.79 6.37
N GLY A 116 -4.95 -23.69 6.75
CA GLY A 116 -5.64 -24.63 7.64
C GLY A 116 -6.48 -23.94 8.71
N SER A 117 -7.41 -24.64 9.35
CA SER A 117 -8.28 -24.03 10.38
C SER A 117 -7.50 -23.70 11.66
N SER A 118 -6.56 -24.56 12.06
CA SER A 118 -5.76 -24.45 13.29
C SER A 118 -4.26 -24.66 13.03
N GLY A 119 -3.39 -24.22 13.94
CA GLY A 119 -1.95 -24.52 13.90
C GLY A 119 -1.09 -23.73 12.90
N LYS A 120 -1.68 -22.90 12.03
CA LYS A 120 -0.97 -22.10 11.02
C LYS A 120 0.20 -21.28 11.59
N THR A 121 -0.04 -20.56 12.69
CA THR A 121 0.96 -19.72 13.33
C THR A 121 2.12 -20.56 13.88
N THR A 122 1.81 -21.63 14.61
CA THR A 122 2.82 -22.56 15.14
C THR A 122 3.65 -23.20 14.03
N ALA A 123 3.01 -23.68 12.96
CA ALA A 123 3.70 -24.26 11.81
C ALA A 123 4.61 -23.23 11.12
N LYS A 124 4.14 -21.99 10.93
CA LYS A 124 4.96 -20.89 10.39
C LYS A 124 6.21 -20.64 11.24
N GLU A 125 6.07 -20.65 12.57
CA GLU A 125 7.19 -20.47 13.49
C GLU A 125 8.21 -21.62 13.42
N MET A 126 7.74 -22.87 13.39
CA MET A 126 8.61 -24.04 13.26
C MET A 126 9.39 -24.03 11.93
N ILE A 127 8.71 -23.76 10.81
CA ILE A 127 9.34 -23.64 9.49
C ILE A 127 10.40 -22.54 9.49
N TYR A 128 10.09 -21.38 10.05
CA TYR A 128 11.03 -20.27 10.16
C TYR A 128 12.26 -20.65 11.00
N ALA A 129 12.06 -21.29 12.16
CA ALA A 129 13.14 -21.68 13.06
C ALA A 129 14.13 -22.67 12.41
N VAL A 130 13.62 -23.65 11.64
CA VAL A 130 14.46 -24.63 10.93
C VAL A 130 15.20 -23.97 9.76
N LEU A 131 14.48 -23.27 8.87
CA LEU A 131 15.11 -22.69 7.67
C LEU A 131 16.11 -21.59 8.02
N SER A 132 15.88 -20.84 9.10
CA SER A 132 16.79 -19.78 9.55
C SER A 132 18.13 -20.30 10.07
N LYS A 133 18.27 -21.60 10.31
CA LYS A 133 19.58 -22.22 10.61
C LYS A 133 20.57 -22.13 9.45
N LYS A 134 20.08 -22.04 8.22
CA LYS A 134 20.93 -22.01 7.01
C LYS A 134 20.67 -20.80 6.11
N TYR A 135 19.45 -20.30 6.06
CA TYR A 135 19.04 -19.26 5.10
C TYR A 135 18.61 -17.96 5.82
N LYS A 136 18.67 -16.83 5.10
CA LYS A 136 17.99 -15.61 5.52
C LYS A 136 16.52 -15.71 5.15
N VAL A 137 15.66 -15.91 6.15
CA VAL A 137 14.22 -16.14 5.94
C VAL A 137 13.45 -14.87 6.26
N LEU A 138 12.55 -14.46 5.38
CA LEU A 138 11.56 -13.42 5.64
C LEU A 138 10.31 -14.07 6.23
N LYS A 139 9.91 -13.65 7.43
CA LYS A 139 8.66 -14.06 8.09
C LYS A 139 7.75 -12.83 8.20
N ASN A 140 6.55 -12.92 7.62
CA ASN A 140 5.49 -11.92 7.74
C ASN A 140 4.45 -12.35 8.78
#